data_AF-A0A2S4ZV61-F1
#
_entry.id   AF-A0A2S4ZV61-F1
#
_cell.length_a   1.000
_cell.length_b   1.000
_cell.length_c   1.000
_cell.angle_alpha   90.00
_cell.angle_beta   90.00
_cell.angle_gamma   90.00
#
_symmetry.space_group_name_H-M   'P 1'
#
loop_
_entity.id
_entity.type
_entity.pdbx_description
1 polymer ?
#
loop_
_entity_poly.entity_id
_entity_poly.type
_entity_poly.pdbx_seq_one_letter_code
_entity_poly.pdbx_strand_id
1 'polypeptide(L)'
;MLLDPEKTLFVRGATPVLLLAEAPVHEALPVLSAPDGAVPVCEGWSIAPRLTLCVVDGPGDHGLVVPALAAPVIGAQGAPGDMGDWCGDAEAAGGAVVLSVDRLPETLDWSALLSSGTARGGFLPAL
;
A
#
# COMPACT_ATOMS: atom_id res chain seq x y z
N MET A 1 -1.21 9.63 -11.67
CA MET A 1 -1.17 10.92 -10.92
C MET A 1 -0.08 10.88 -9.85
N LEU A 2 0.46 12.01 -9.41
CA LEU A 2 1.46 12.04 -8.32
C LEU A 2 0.74 12.13 -6.96
N LEU A 3 1.13 11.31 -5.99
CA LEU A 3 0.62 11.38 -4.61
C LEU A 3 1.72 11.89 -3.67
N ASP A 4 1.35 12.81 -2.77
CA ASP A 4 2.29 13.41 -1.83
C ASP A 4 2.83 12.35 -0.84
N PRO A 5 4.14 12.35 -0.53
CA PRO A 5 4.73 11.40 0.40
C PRO A 5 4.08 11.40 1.80
N GLU A 6 3.64 12.56 2.27
CA GLU A 6 2.94 12.73 3.57
C GLU A 6 1.59 12.01 3.62
N LYS A 7 1.01 11.67 2.46
CA LYS A 7 -0.22 10.88 2.34
C LYS A 7 0.06 9.39 2.17
N THR A 8 1.30 8.96 2.34
CA THR A 8 1.71 7.57 2.17
C THR A 8 2.43 7.03 3.38
N LEU A 9 2.28 5.74 3.65
CA LEU A 9 3.03 5.04 4.69
C LEU A 9 3.39 3.65 4.20
N PHE A 10 4.68 3.35 4.19
CA PHE A 10 5.22 2.05 3.82
C PHE A 10 5.46 1.25 5.09
N VAL A 11 4.85 0.08 5.19
CA VAL A 11 4.98 -0.82 6.32
C VAL A 11 5.67 -2.10 5.88
N ARG A 12 6.78 -2.41 6.53
CA ARG A 12 7.59 -3.60 6.26
C ARG A 12 6.98 -4.87 6.84
N GLY A 13 7.47 -6.00 6.37
CA GLY A 13 7.12 -7.33 6.89
C GLY A 13 7.07 -8.39 5.79
N ALA A 14 6.73 -9.63 6.17
CA ALA A 14 6.57 -10.74 5.22
C ALA A 14 5.49 -10.49 4.16
N THR A 15 4.53 -9.61 4.47
CA THR A 15 3.56 -9.07 3.54
C THR A 15 3.61 -7.56 3.68
N PRO A 16 4.46 -6.86 2.90
CA PRO A 16 4.62 -5.42 3.03
C PRO A 16 3.33 -4.72 2.60
N VAL A 17 3.06 -3.59 3.27
CA VAL A 17 1.85 -2.79 3.04
C VAL A 17 2.23 -1.39 2.59
N LEU A 18 1.48 -0.84 1.64
CA LEU A 18 1.49 0.55 1.26
C LEU A 18 0.12 1.16 1.58
N LEU A 19 0.08 2.09 2.54
CA LEU A 19 -1.11 2.86 2.88
C LEU A 19 -1.12 4.16 2.08
N LEU A 20 -2.28 4.50 1.52
CA LEU A 20 -2.52 5.67 0.69
C LEU A 20 -3.72 6.45 1.23
N ALA A 21 -3.47 7.59 1.86
CA ALA A 21 -4.52 8.51 2.27
C ALA A 21 -4.97 9.38 1.10
N GLU A 22 -6.27 9.63 1.00
CA GLU A 22 -6.88 10.52 -0.02
C GLU A 22 -6.40 10.20 -1.44
N ALA A 23 -6.20 8.91 -1.73
CA ALA A 23 -5.65 8.49 -3.01
C ALA A 23 -6.64 8.84 -4.14
N PRO A 24 -6.20 9.44 -5.25
CA PRO A 24 -7.09 9.77 -6.36
C PRO A 24 -7.71 8.54 -7.03
N VAL A 25 -7.17 7.36 -6.75
CA VAL A 25 -7.64 6.07 -7.22
C VAL A 25 -8.51 5.32 -6.21
N HIS A 26 -8.87 5.93 -5.08
CA HIS A 26 -9.61 5.27 -3.99
C HIS A 26 -10.84 4.51 -4.49
N GLU A 27 -11.70 5.19 -5.26
CA GLU A 27 -12.95 4.60 -5.78
C GLU A 27 -12.74 3.52 -6.85
N ALA A 28 -11.58 3.52 -7.52
CA ALA A 28 -11.23 2.51 -8.52
C ALA A 28 -10.70 1.21 -7.88
N LEU A 29 -10.24 1.27 -6.64
CA LEU A 29 -9.81 0.11 -5.88
C LEU A 29 -11.04 -0.67 -5.35
N PRO A 30 -10.96 -2.01 -5.31
CA PRO A 30 -12.04 -2.83 -4.76
C PRO A 30 -12.20 -2.60 -3.26
N VAL A 31 -13.41 -2.78 -2.73
CA VAL A 31 -13.64 -2.79 -1.28
C VAL A 31 -12.86 -3.96 -0.68
N LEU A 32 -12.07 -3.68 0.36
CA LEU A 32 -11.31 -4.72 1.00
C LEU A 32 -12.19 -5.49 1.98
N SER A 33 -12.31 -6.80 1.74
CA SER A 33 -12.92 -7.73 2.68
C SER A 33 -11.99 -8.93 2.83
N ALA A 34 -11.50 -9.16 4.05
CA ALA A 34 -10.63 -10.29 4.38
C ALA A 34 -11.21 -11.06 5.59
N PRO A 35 -12.41 -11.68 5.45
CA PRO A 35 -13.06 -12.37 6.57
C PRO A 35 -12.23 -13.56 7.10
N ASP A 36 -11.44 -14.19 6.22
CA ASP A 36 -10.56 -15.31 6.56
C ASP A 36 -9.09 -14.87 6.80
N GLY A 37 -8.84 -13.56 6.86
CA GLY A 37 -7.51 -12.97 7.02
C GLY A 37 -6.63 -12.99 5.76
N ALA A 38 -7.07 -13.65 4.68
CA ALA A 38 -6.40 -13.60 3.38
C ALA A 38 -6.77 -12.30 2.64
N VAL A 39 -5.76 -11.51 2.27
CA VAL A 39 -5.96 -10.31 1.45
C VAL A 39 -6.14 -10.75 -0.01
N PRO A 40 -7.25 -10.37 -0.67
CA PRO A 40 -7.50 -10.75 -2.06
C PRO A 40 -6.54 -10.02 -3.02
N VAL A 41 -6.24 -10.64 -4.16
CA VAL A 41 -5.50 -10.01 -5.25
C VAL A 41 -6.39 -8.94 -5.92
N CYS A 42 -5.83 -7.77 -6.17
CA CYS A 42 -6.48 -6.73 -6.96
C CYS A 42 -6.27 -7.01 -8.45
N GLU A 43 -7.21 -7.73 -9.05
CA GLU A 43 -7.18 -8.06 -10.49
C GLU A 43 -7.00 -6.81 -11.37
N GLY A 44 -6.05 -6.87 -12.30
CA GLY A 44 -5.71 -5.77 -13.21
C GLY A 44 -4.89 -4.64 -12.57
N TRP A 45 -4.52 -4.75 -11.30
CA TRP A 45 -3.60 -3.83 -10.63
C TRP A 45 -2.23 -4.46 -10.44
N SER A 46 -1.21 -3.61 -10.38
CA SER A 46 0.17 -4.03 -10.13
C SER A 46 0.97 -2.92 -9.45
N ILE A 47 2.12 -3.29 -8.90
CA ILE A 47 3.00 -2.36 -8.20
C ILE A 47 4.43 -2.45 -8.76
N ALA A 48 5.07 -1.30 -8.96
CA ALA A 48 6.52 -1.23 -9.21
C ALA A 48 7.21 -0.62 -7.98
N PRO A 49 7.69 -1.45 -7.02
CA PRO A 49 8.40 -0.96 -5.85
C PRO A 49 9.83 -0.57 -6.25
N ARG A 50 10.13 0.73 -6.34
CA ARG A 50 11.51 1.24 -6.54
C ARG A 50 11.88 2.20 -5.43
N LEU A 51 13.17 2.26 -5.13
CA LEU A 51 13.75 3.09 -4.07
C LEU A 51 13.31 4.56 -4.12
N THR A 52 13.25 5.13 -5.32
CA THR A 52 12.95 6.55 -5.51
C THR A 52 11.48 6.82 -5.81
N LEU A 53 10.82 5.90 -6.51
CA LEU A 53 9.44 6.03 -6.99
C LEU A 53 8.72 4.69 -6.84
N CYS A 54 7.57 4.68 -6.17
CA CYS A 54 6.67 3.52 -6.16
C CYS A 54 5.51 3.80 -7.10
N VAL A 55 5.28 2.94 -8.08
CA VAL A 55 4.14 3.06 -9.01
C VAL A 55 3.07 2.08 -8.59
N VAL A 56 1.83 2.54 -8.48
CA VAL A 56 0.63 1.71 -8.39
C VAL A 56 -0.08 1.87 -9.73
N ASP A 57 -0.06 0.82 -10.53
CA ASP A 57 -0.61 0.79 -11.88
C ASP A 57 -1.91 -0.01 -11.88
N GLY A 58 -2.92 0.49 -12.57
CA GLY A 58 -4.27 -0.05 -12.56
C GLY A 58 -4.93 0.08 -13.94
N PRO A 59 -6.17 -0.41 -14.09
CA PRO A 59 -6.83 -0.46 -15.37
C PRO A 59 -7.21 0.94 -15.90
N GLY A 60 -7.12 1.13 -17.21
CA GLY A 60 -7.46 2.39 -17.87
C GLY A 60 -6.50 3.51 -17.50
N ASP A 61 -7.04 4.63 -17.02
CA ASP A 61 -6.26 5.79 -16.58
C ASP A 61 -6.05 5.81 -15.04
N HIS A 62 -6.37 4.70 -14.36
CA HIS A 62 -6.23 4.59 -12.92
C HIS A 62 -4.80 4.18 -12.57
N GLY A 63 -4.05 5.11 -11.97
CA GLY A 63 -2.72 4.83 -11.47
C GLY A 63 -2.11 6.01 -10.74
N LEU A 64 -1.16 5.74 -9.87
CA LEU A 64 -0.42 6.78 -9.16
C LEU A 64 1.06 6.46 -8.97
N VAL A 65 1.81 7.52 -8.75
CA VAL A 65 3.23 7.48 -8.45
C VAL A 65 3.42 8.13 -7.09
N VAL A 66 4.17 7.45 -6.22
CA VAL A 66 4.58 7.94 -4.91
C VAL A 66 6.08 8.26 -4.96
N PRO A 67 6.53 9.44 -4.54
CA PRO A 67 7.94 9.72 -4.28
C PRO A 67 8.45 8.93 -3.05
N ALA A 68 8.76 7.66 -3.28
CA ALA A 68 9.02 6.65 -2.24
C ALA A 68 10.17 7.05 -1.29
N LEU A 69 11.24 7.67 -1.81
CA LEU A 69 12.39 8.08 -1.00
C LEU A 69 12.04 9.10 0.09
N ALA A 70 11.00 9.91 -0.12
CA ALA A 70 10.57 10.94 0.83
C ALA A 70 9.43 10.46 1.73
N ALA A 71 8.90 9.26 1.51
CA ALA A 71 7.78 8.72 2.25
C ALA A 71 8.25 8.00 3.53
N PRO A 72 7.45 8.05 4.61
CA PRO A 72 7.78 7.34 5.83
C PRO A 72 7.74 5.82 5.62
N VAL A 73 8.75 5.15 6.14
CA VAL A 73 8.83 3.69 6.20
C VAL A 73 8.91 3.25 7.65
N ILE A 74 8.08 2.28 8.03
CA ILE A 74 8.11 1.69 9.36
C ILE A 74 8.23 0.17 9.30
N GLY A 75 9.00 -0.36 10.24
CA GLY A 75 9.16 -1.76 10.57
C GLY A 75 7.92 -2.38 11.22
N ALA A 76 7.99 -3.68 11.45
CA ALA A 76 7.07 -4.34 12.36
C ALA A 76 7.09 -3.60 13.73
N GLN A 77 5.91 -3.41 14.32
CA GLN A 77 5.72 -2.67 15.59
C GLN A 77 6.06 -1.16 15.56
N GLY A 78 6.17 -0.55 14.38
CA GLY A 78 6.27 0.91 14.25
C GLY A 78 7.68 1.49 14.43
N ALA A 79 8.72 0.65 14.46
CA ALA A 79 10.10 1.12 14.43
C ALA A 79 10.42 1.81 13.09
N PRO A 80 11.36 2.77 13.02
CA PRO A 80 11.80 3.32 11.74
C PRO A 80 12.34 2.22 10.81
N GLY A 81 11.92 2.23 9.55
CA GLY A 81 12.40 1.34 8.49
C GLY A 81 13.14 2.10 7.40
N ASP A 82 13.68 1.36 6.43
CA ASP A 82 14.29 1.91 5.21
C ASP A 82 13.54 1.43 3.96
N MET A 83 13.53 2.29 2.93
CA MET A 83 12.84 2.00 1.67
C MET A 83 13.50 0.84 0.92
N GLY A 84 14.83 0.68 1.01
CA GLY A 84 15.51 -0.46 0.38
C GLY A 84 15.06 -1.79 0.95
N ASP A 85 14.93 -1.86 2.27
CA ASP A 85 14.41 -3.05 2.92
C ASP A 85 12.94 -3.31 2.56
N TRP A 86 12.11 -2.26 2.48
CA TRP A 86 10.71 -2.43 2.06
C TRP A 86 10.59 -2.93 0.62
N CYS A 87 11.44 -2.43 -0.30
CA CYS A 87 11.52 -2.97 -1.65
C CYS A 87 11.94 -4.44 -1.66
N GLY A 88 12.90 -4.83 -0.81
CA GLY A 88 13.31 -6.23 -0.66
C GLY A 88 12.19 -7.12 -0.11
N ASP A 89 11.43 -6.62 0.88
CA ASP A 89 10.24 -7.30 1.41
C ASP A 89 9.20 -7.51 0.29
N ALA A 90 8.99 -6.51 -0.57
CA ALA A 90 8.00 -6.57 -1.67
C ALA A 90 8.43 -7.52 -2.78
N GLU A 91 9.72 -7.55 -3.12
CA GLU A 91 10.28 -8.52 -4.07
C GLU A 91 10.12 -9.95 -3.53
N ALA A 92 10.45 -10.18 -2.26
CA ALA A 92 10.31 -11.49 -1.63
C ALA A 92 8.86 -11.98 -1.56
N ALA A 93 7.90 -11.06 -1.37
CA ALA A 93 6.47 -11.34 -1.38
C ALA A 93 5.87 -11.44 -2.80
N GLY A 94 6.61 -11.07 -3.85
CA GLY A 94 6.10 -10.98 -5.22
C GLY A 94 5.13 -9.82 -5.45
N GLY A 95 5.10 -8.83 -4.57
CA GLY A 95 4.14 -7.73 -4.57
C GLY A 95 3.98 -7.09 -3.19
N ALA A 96 2.92 -6.30 -3.02
CA ALA A 96 2.59 -5.68 -1.74
C ALA A 96 1.08 -5.52 -1.59
N VAL A 97 0.62 -5.45 -0.35
CA VAL A 97 -0.76 -5.06 -0.06
C VAL A 97 -0.87 -3.54 -0.15
N VAL A 98 -1.73 -3.03 -1.02
CA VAL A 98 -1.99 -1.60 -1.15
C VAL A 98 -3.37 -1.29 -0.60
N LEU A 99 -3.43 -0.36 0.35
CA LEU A 99 -4.64 0.03 1.05
C LEU A 99 -4.85 1.52 0.88
N SER A 100 -5.96 1.90 0.27
CA SER A 100 -6.44 3.27 0.26
C SER A 100 -7.41 3.50 1.41
N VAL A 101 -7.16 4.57 2.16
CA VAL A 101 -7.91 4.98 3.35
C VAL A 101 -8.20 6.49 3.29
N ASP A 102 -9.15 6.96 4.10
CA ASP A 102 -9.47 8.39 4.17
C ASP A 102 -8.32 9.20 4.78
N ARG A 103 -7.67 8.65 5.80
CA ARG A 103 -6.56 9.27 6.53
C ARG A 103 -5.58 8.21 6.99
N LEU A 104 -4.29 8.54 7.00
CA LEU A 104 -3.28 7.69 7.62
C LEU A 104 -3.55 7.57 9.14
N PRO A 105 -3.55 6.35 9.70
CA PRO A 105 -3.76 6.17 11.13
C PRO A 105 -2.53 6.63 11.92
N GLU A 106 -2.73 7.28 13.08
CA GLU A 106 -1.64 7.62 14.00
C GLU A 106 -1.01 6.37 14.64
N THR A 107 -1.81 5.30 14.80
CA THR A 107 -1.37 4.01 15.31
C THR A 107 -1.95 2.91 14.43
N LEU A 108 -1.10 1.98 13.98
CA LEU A 108 -1.52 0.87 13.15
C LEU A 108 -2.21 -0.22 13.97
N ASP A 109 -3.53 -0.21 13.93
CA ASP A 109 -4.38 -1.33 14.31
C ASP A 109 -4.98 -1.95 13.04
N TRP A 110 -4.36 -3.05 12.57
CA TRP A 110 -4.81 -3.76 11.37
C TRP A 110 -6.24 -4.27 11.49
N SER A 111 -6.65 -4.72 12.67
CA SER A 111 -8.00 -5.23 12.89
C SER A 111 -9.01 -4.09 12.73
N ALA A 112 -8.74 -2.94 13.36
CA ALA A 112 -9.59 -1.77 13.22
C ALA A 112 -9.65 -1.29 11.76
N LEU A 113 -8.50 -1.20 11.09
CA LEU A 113 -8.40 -0.71 9.71
C LEU A 113 -9.20 -1.61 8.74
N LEU A 114 -9.03 -2.93 8.84
CA LEU A 114 -9.73 -3.89 7.98
C LEU A 114 -11.23 -4.01 8.29
N SER A 115 -11.63 -3.75 9.54
CA SER A 115 -13.05 -3.78 9.95
C SER A 115 -13.82 -2.48 9.70
N SER A 116 -13.13 -1.38 9.36
CA SER A 116 -13.73 -0.05 9.16
C SER A 116 -14.75 0.02 8.03
N GLY A 117 -14.65 -0.88 7.05
CA GLY A 117 -15.47 -0.89 5.84
C GLY A 117 -15.16 0.25 4.85
N THR A 118 -14.22 1.14 5.17
CA THR A 118 -13.81 2.25 4.29
C THR A 118 -12.49 1.99 3.56
N ALA A 119 -11.70 1.02 4.03
CA ALA A 119 -10.48 0.63 3.36
C ALA A 119 -10.77 -0.05 2.01
N ARG A 120 -10.03 0.36 0.98
CA ARG A 120 -10.08 -0.22 -0.37
C ARG A 120 -8.71 -0.68 -0.82
N GLY A 121 -8.67 -1.69 -1.66
CA GLY A 121 -7.44 -2.25 -2.21
C GLY A 121 -7.30 -3.74 -1.89
N GLY A 122 -6.06 -4.19 -1.78
CA GLY A 122 -5.73 -5.61 -1.73
C GLY A 122 -4.28 -5.86 -2.13
N PHE A 123 -3.96 -7.11 -2.48
CA PHE A 123 -2.63 -7.49 -2.90
C PHE A 123 -2.39 -7.13 -4.37
N LEU A 124 -1.34 -6.35 -4.64
CA LEU A 124 -0.92 -5.97 -5.98
C LEU A 124 0.38 -6.73 -6.31
N PRO A 125 0.39 -7.58 -7.36
CA PRO A 125 1.59 -8.24 -7.82
C PRO A 125 2.62 -7.24 -8.34
N ALA A 126 3.91 -7.56 -8.15
CA ALA A 126 5.00 -6.76 -8.68
C ALA A 126 5.09 -6.85 -10.22
N LEU A 127 5.41 -5.73 -10.87
CA LEU A 127 5.74 -5.64 -12.31
C LEU A 127 7.14 -6.16 -12.65
#